data_AF-A0A7X1DAP3-F1
#
_entry.id   AF-A0A7X1DAP3-F1
#
_cell.length_a   1.000
_cell.length_b   1.000
_cell.length_c   1.000
_cell.angle_alpha   90.00
_cell.angle_beta   90.00
_cell.angle_gamma   90.00
#
_symmetry.space_group_name_H-M   'P 1'
#
loop_
_entity.id
_entity.type
_entity.pdbx_description
1 polymer ?
#
loop_
_entity_poly.entity_id
_entity_poly.type
_entity_poly.pdbx_seq_one_letter_code
_entity_poly.pdbx_strand_id
1 'polypeptide(L)'
;MSKKWIGIILVSALFLLVGCGKEPVENKKIVDDKEVVSSKFTGKWKLESVSVGASDGADMKDTGLASKMSVDLDIDADGNVKELFIDDEVAIINSYKLKQKDGDKYQCDGPVISKKVYGYETESEKAYVQEVLKMLEAQDDIKITKSEQKDDEYHVDTKEQKDYVISLELESKNLVLKKVDDKENILIQETYKKN
;
A
#
# COMPACT_ATOMS: atom_id res chain seq x y z
N MET A 1 26.33 -29.92 -56.30
CA MET A 1 25.18 -30.32 -57.13
C MET A 1 25.12 -31.84 -57.21
N SER A 2 23.89 -32.38 -57.13
CA SER A 2 23.48 -33.79 -57.19
C SER A 2 23.77 -34.63 -55.93
N LYS A 3 22.91 -35.55 -55.46
CA LYS A 3 21.50 -35.88 -55.70
C LYS A 3 21.10 -36.85 -54.55
N LYS A 4 19.97 -36.57 -53.91
CA LYS A 4 18.96 -37.42 -53.23
C LYS A 4 19.34 -38.76 -52.55
N TRP A 5 19.02 -38.81 -51.24
CA TRP A 5 18.13 -39.73 -50.49
C TRP A 5 18.28 -41.26 -50.65
N ILE A 6 18.35 -41.97 -49.51
CA ILE A 6 17.38 -42.99 -49.03
C ILE A 6 17.94 -43.62 -47.73
N GLY A 7 17.10 -43.72 -46.70
CA GLY A 7 17.40 -44.57 -45.55
C GLY A 7 16.55 -44.27 -44.33
N ILE A 8 15.37 -44.89 -44.25
CA ILE A 8 14.96 -45.78 -43.15
C ILE A 8 13.50 -46.17 -43.35
N ILE A 9 13.30 -47.48 -43.50
CA ILE A 9 12.03 -48.20 -43.40
C ILE A 9 11.76 -48.41 -41.91
N LEU A 10 10.53 -48.16 -41.43
CA LEU A 10 9.73 -49.14 -40.66
C LEU A 10 8.36 -48.50 -40.33
N VAL A 11 7.28 -49.01 -40.95
CA VAL A 11 6.26 -49.89 -40.31
C VAL A 11 5.28 -49.06 -39.46
N SER A 12 3.96 -49.06 -39.64
CA SER A 12 3.02 -49.72 -40.55
C SER A 12 1.64 -49.21 -40.14
N ALA A 13 0.73 -49.05 -41.11
CA ALA A 13 -0.74 -48.98 -40.93
C ALA A 13 -1.24 -47.85 -40.00
N LEU A 14 -1.71 -46.70 -40.51
CA LEU A 14 -2.94 -46.58 -41.29
C LEU A 14 -4.06 -47.46 -40.71
N PHE A 15 -4.58 -47.04 -39.55
CA PHE A 15 -6.01 -47.13 -39.28
C PHE A 15 -6.61 -45.74 -39.21
N LEU A 16 -7.57 -45.55 -40.10
CA LEU A 16 -8.31 -44.35 -40.39
C LEU A 16 -9.23 -43.96 -39.22
N LEU A 17 -9.27 -42.65 -38.95
CA LEU A 17 -10.46 -41.83 -38.72
C LEU A 17 -11.71 -42.57 -38.23
N VAL A 18 -12.09 -42.38 -36.96
CA VAL A 18 -13.42 -41.87 -36.56
C VAL A 18 -13.34 -41.34 -35.12
N GLY A 19 -13.78 -40.09 -34.85
CA GLY A 19 -14.17 -39.69 -33.50
C GLY A 19 -13.83 -38.25 -33.10
N CYS A 20 -14.78 -37.34 -33.34
CA CYS A 20 -15.04 -36.06 -32.67
C CYS A 20 -13.89 -35.23 -32.08
N GLY A 21 -13.75 -34.03 -32.65
CA GLY A 21 -12.82 -33.00 -32.24
C GLY A 21 -12.79 -32.73 -30.74
N LYS A 22 -11.58 -32.70 -30.21
CA LYS A 22 -11.16 -31.82 -29.12
C LYS A 22 -9.85 -31.22 -29.58
N GLU A 23 -9.86 -29.90 -29.70
CA GLU A 23 -8.65 -29.11 -29.92
C GLU A 23 -7.59 -29.47 -28.87
N PRO A 24 -6.29 -29.42 -29.21
CA PRO A 24 -5.24 -29.57 -28.22
C PRO A 24 -5.37 -28.40 -27.23
N VAL A 25 -5.66 -28.72 -25.97
CA VAL A 25 -5.63 -27.77 -24.87
C VAL A 25 -4.19 -27.25 -24.76
N GLU A 26 -3.96 -26.04 -25.26
CA GLU A 26 -2.79 -25.27 -24.89
C GLU A 26 -2.81 -25.15 -23.37
N ASN A 27 -1.82 -25.74 -22.70
CA ASN A 27 -1.54 -25.44 -21.30
C ASN A 27 -1.05 -23.99 -21.22
N LYS A 28 -1.99 -23.05 -21.30
CA LYS A 28 -1.78 -21.65 -20.96
C LYS A 28 -1.46 -21.65 -19.48
N LYS A 29 -0.20 -21.38 -19.15
CA LYS A 29 0.23 -21.07 -17.78
C LYS A 29 -0.66 -19.91 -17.33
N ILE A 30 -1.65 -20.19 -16.47
CA ILE A 30 -2.43 -19.16 -15.80
C ILE A 30 -1.46 -18.52 -14.82
N VAL A 31 -0.84 -17.43 -15.26
CA VAL A 31 -0.20 -16.48 -14.35
C VAL A 31 -1.35 -15.61 -13.87
N ASP A 32 -2.05 -16.05 -12.83
CA ASP A 32 -2.98 -15.19 -12.08
C ASP A 32 -2.15 -14.26 -11.18
N ASP A 33 -1.25 -13.48 -11.77
CA ASP A 33 -0.72 -12.27 -11.13
C ASP A 33 -1.78 -11.18 -11.36
N LYS A 34 -2.96 -11.38 -10.77
CA LYS A 34 -4.03 -10.39 -10.83
C LYS A 34 -3.62 -9.25 -9.92
N GLU A 35 -3.29 -8.11 -10.52
CA GLU A 35 -3.03 -6.85 -9.80
C GLU A 35 -4.13 -6.65 -8.75
N VAL A 36 -3.73 -6.48 -7.48
CA VAL A 36 -4.66 -6.16 -6.38
C VAL A 36 -5.15 -4.73 -6.58
N VAL A 37 -4.23 -3.83 -6.95
CA VAL A 37 -4.50 -2.43 -7.25
C VAL A 37 -4.19 -2.17 -8.71
N SER A 38 -5.15 -1.61 -9.44
CA SER A 38 -4.96 -1.25 -10.86
C SER A 38 -3.75 -0.34 -11.03
N SER A 39 -2.90 -0.65 -12.01
CA SER A 39 -1.72 0.14 -12.38
C SER A 39 -1.95 1.66 -12.51
N LYS A 40 -3.16 2.12 -12.84
CA LYS A 40 -3.52 3.56 -12.87
C LYS A 40 -3.34 4.27 -11.52
N PHE A 41 -3.47 3.56 -10.41
CA PHE A 41 -3.30 4.09 -9.05
C PHE A 41 -1.91 3.80 -8.46
N THR A 42 -1.17 2.85 -9.02
CA THR A 42 0.16 2.47 -8.51
C THR A 42 1.22 3.54 -8.75
N GLY A 43 2.28 3.54 -7.96
CA GLY A 43 3.43 4.44 -8.05
C GLY A 43 3.52 5.41 -6.88
N LYS A 44 4.41 6.40 -7.03
CA LYS A 44 4.69 7.42 -6.02
C LYS A 44 3.87 8.67 -6.27
N TRP A 45 3.32 9.20 -5.20
CA TRP A 45 2.36 10.28 -5.18
C TRP A 45 2.76 11.26 -4.08
N LYS A 46 2.60 12.56 -4.36
CA LYS A 46 2.93 13.65 -3.45
C LYS A 46 1.69 14.45 -3.11
N LEU A 47 1.50 14.75 -1.83
CA LEU A 47 0.30 15.40 -1.32
C LEU A 47 0.14 16.81 -1.89
N GLU A 48 -1.07 17.12 -2.36
CA GLU A 48 -1.45 18.46 -2.82
C GLU A 48 -2.45 19.12 -1.86
N SER A 49 -3.44 18.36 -1.37
CA SER A 49 -4.45 18.90 -0.45
C SER A 49 -5.10 17.83 0.43
N VAL A 50 -5.72 18.27 1.52
CA VAL A 50 -6.38 17.44 2.53
C VAL A 50 -7.71 18.06 2.92
N SER A 51 -8.76 17.25 2.88
CA SER A 51 -10.05 17.59 3.44
C SER A 51 -10.47 16.56 4.49
N VAL A 52 -11.09 17.03 5.57
CA VAL A 52 -11.61 16.18 6.64
C VAL A 52 -13.08 16.53 6.88
N GLY A 53 -13.91 15.53 7.13
CA GLY A 53 -15.35 15.69 7.38
C GLY A 53 -15.96 14.47 8.06
N ALA A 54 -17.29 14.44 8.10
CA ALA A 54 -18.04 13.30 8.61
C ALA A 54 -17.91 12.10 7.66
N SER A 55 -18.07 10.88 8.20
CA SER A 55 -17.90 9.63 7.44
C SER A 55 -18.82 9.50 6.22
N ASP A 56 -19.99 10.12 6.25
CA ASP A 56 -20.97 10.18 5.16
C ASP A 56 -20.61 11.20 4.06
N GLY A 57 -19.49 11.93 4.22
CA GLY A 57 -19.04 12.98 3.32
C GLY A 57 -19.66 14.35 3.60
N ALA A 58 -20.52 14.48 4.61
CA ALA A 58 -21.03 15.77 5.05
C ALA A 58 -19.92 16.59 5.73
N ASP A 59 -20.08 17.92 5.70
CA ASP A 59 -19.21 18.87 6.39
C ASP A 59 -17.72 18.78 6.06
N MET A 60 -17.37 18.21 4.90
CA MET A 60 -16.00 18.20 4.42
C MET A 60 -15.48 19.62 4.26
N LYS A 61 -14.34 19.90 4.89
CA LYS A 61 -13.62 21.17 4.78
C LYS A 61 -12.21 20.90 4.34
N ASP A 62 -11.71 21.71 3.41
CA ASP A 62 -10.28 21.79 3.18
C ASP A 62 -9.65 22.36 4.46
N THR A 63 -8.69 21.63 4.99
CA THR A 63 -8.10 21.94 6.29
C THR A 63 -6.74 22.60 6.16
N GLY A 64 -6.10 22.55 4.98
CA GLY A 64 -4.71 22.98 4.81
C GLY A 64 -3.70 22.27 5.72
N LEU A 65 -4.08 21.16 6.37
CA LEU A 65 -3.26 20.44 7.36
C LEU A 65 -2.29 19.45 6.69
N ALA A 66 -1.46 19.93 5.77
CA ALA A 66 -0.47 19.09 5.11
C ALA A 66 0.53 18.46 6.10
N SER A 67 0.85 19.15 7.21
CA SER A 67 1.75 18.64 8.26
C SER A 67 1.16 17.51 9.10
N LYS A 68 -0.15 17.23 9.00
CA LYS A 68 -0.81 16.17 9.78
C LYS A 68 -1.19 14.94 8.96
N MET A 69 -0.82 14.92 7.68
CA MET A 69 -1.22 13.88 6.73
C MET A 69 -0.03 13.34 5.96
N SER A 70 -0.27 12.28 5.19
CA SER A 70 0.80 11.60 4.47
C SER A 70 1.30 12.49 3.34
N VAL A 71 2.50 13.06 3.47
CA VAL A 71 3.13 13.95 2.48
C VAL A 71 3.55 13.19 1.22
N ASP A 72 3.94 11.92 1.37
CA ASP A 72 4.25 11.00 0.27
C ASP A 72 3.47 9.70 0.42
N LEU A 73 3.00 9.18 -0.70
CA LEU A 73 2.24 7.93 -0.80
C LEU A 73 2.85 7.06 -1.89
N ASP A 74 3.16 5.80 -1.58
CA ASP A 74 3.63 4.80 -2.53
C ASP A 74 2.68 3.60 -2.50
N ILE A 75 2.13 3.22 -3.65
CA ILE A 75 1.21 2.09 -3.80
C ILE A 75 1.75 1.17 -4.89
N ASP A 76 1.95 -0.11 -4.59
CA ASP A 76 2.33 -1.10 -5.59
C ASP A 76 1.14 -1.93 -6.09
N ALA A 77 1.36 -2.71 -7.15
CA ALA A 77 0.33 -3.55 -7.78
C ALA A 77 -0.15 -4.70 -6.88
N ASP A 78 0.65 -5.09 -5.89
CA ASP A 78 0.32 -6.11 -4.89
C ASP A 78 -0.53 -5.53 -3.74
N GLY A 79 -0.80 -4.22 -3.78
CA GLY A 79 -1.58 -3.49 -2.81
C GLY A 79 -0.81 -3.14 -1.55
N ASN A 80 0.53 -3.23 -1.54
CA ASN A 80 1.29 -2.68 -0.42
C ASN A 80 1.31 -1.16 -0.53
N VAL A 81 1.05 -0.51 0.60
CA VAL A 81 1.00 0.94 0.72
C VAL A 81 2.04 1.39 1.73
N LYS A 82 2.75 2.47 1.39
CA LYS A 82 3.61 3.21 2.31
C LYS A 82 3.20 4.67 2.31
N GLU A 83 3.06 5.21 3.51
CA GLU A 83 2.68 6.59 3.76
C GLU A 83 3.73 7.22 4.66
N LEU A 84 4.27 8.37 4.24
CA LEU A 84 5.19 9.17 5.04
C LEU A 84 4.46 10.37 5.60
N PHE A 85 4.49 10.53 6.91
CA PHE A 85 4.01 11.71 7.63
C PHE A 85 5.22 12.42 8.22
N ILE A 86 5.24 13.75 8.12
CA ILE A 86 6.27 14.58 8.71
C ILE A 86 5.54 15.64 9.54
N ASP A 87 5.69 15.54 10.85
CA ASP A 87 5.34 16.58 11.80
C ASP A 87 6.63 17.23 12.33
N ASP A 88 6.51 18.37 12.99
CA ASP A 88 7.65 19.13 13.53
C ASP A 88 8.48 18.30 14.53
N GLU A 89 7.83 17.33 15.21
CA GLU A 89 8.44 16.53 16.28
C GLU A 89 8.76 15.08 15.87
N VAL A 90 8.14 14.57 14.80
CA VAL A 90 8.21 13.13 14.48
C VAL A 90 8.03 12.87 12.99
N ALA A 91 8.87 12.00 12.45
CA ALA A 91 8.65 11.38 11.16
C ALA A 91 8.00 10.00 11.36
N ILE A 92 6.91 9.73 10.64
CA ILE A 92 6.16 8.48 10.74
C ILE A 92 6.06 7.83 9.37
N ILE A 93 6.42 6.56 9.27
CA ILE A 93 6.14 5.73 8.11
C ILE A 93 5.09 4.70 8.49
N ASN A 94 3.89 4.84 7.92
CA ASN A 94 2.88 3.80 7.99
C ASN A 94 3.04 2.84 6.81
N SER A 95 2.88 1.56 7.06
CA SER A 95 2.89 0.52 6.04
C SER A 95 1.74 -0.43 6.28
N TYR A 96 0.96 -0.70 5.24
CA TYR A 96 -0.18 -1.59 5.30
C TYR A 96 -0.45 -2.21 3.94
N LYS A 97 -1.31 -3.23 3.91
CA LYS A 97 -1.70 -3.91 2.69
C LYS A 97 -3.17 -3.65 2.40
N LEU A 98 -3.52 -3.52 1.13
CA LEU A 98 -4.89 -3.38 0.66
C LEU A 98 -5.45 -4.73 0.22
N LYS A 99 -6.73 -4.94 0.51
CA LYS A 99 -7.55 -5.99 -0.06
C LYS A 99 -8.73 -5.38 -0.79
N GLN A 100 -8.91 -5.74 -2.06
CA GLN A 100 -10.02 -5.27 -2.87
C GLN A 100 -11.36 -5.74 -2.28
N LYS A 101 -12.31 -4.81 -2.14
CA LYS A 101 -13.70 -5.09 -1.77
C LYS A 101 -14.59 -5.14 -3.00
N ASP A 102 -14.69 -4.01 -3.69
CA ASP A 102 -15.57 -3.82 -4.84
C ASP A 102 -15.06 -2.68 -5.71
N GLY A 103 -14.85 -2.95 -7.00
CA GLY A 103 -14.25 -1.99 -7.93
C GLY A 103 -12.96 -1.36 -7.39
N ASP A 104 -12.96 -0.03 -7.28
CA ASP A 104 -11.83 0.77 -6.76
C ASP A 104 -11.95 1.05 -5.24
N LYS A 105 -12.71 0.23 -4.51
CA LYS A 105 -12.81 0.24 -3.04
C LYS A 105 -12.04 -0.91 -2.42
N TYR A 106 -11.39 -0.62 -1.31
CA TYR A 106 -10.44 -1.47 -0.60
C TYR A 106 -10.67 -1.42 0.91
N GLN A 107 -10.00 -2.31 1.63
CA GLN A 107 -9.83 -2.25 3.08
C GLN A 107 -8.38 -2.60 3.44
N CYS A 108 -7.97 -2.27 4.66
CA CYS A 108 -6.73 -2.79 5.24
C CYS A 108 -6.79 -4.33 5.32
N ASP A 109 -5.76 -4.99 4.83
CA ASP A 109 -5.54 -6.44 4.90
C ASP A 109 -4.59 -6.72 6.06
N GLY A 110 -5.14 -6.70 7.27
CA GLY A 110 -4.38 -6.82 8.50
C GLY A 110 -3.91 -5.46 9.04
N PRO A 111 -2.95 -5.50 9.97
CA PRO A 111 -2.61 -4.34 10.79
C PRO A 111 -1.76 -3.34 10.01
N VAL A 112 -1.92 -2.07 10.39
CA VAL A 112 -1.01 -1.00 9.99
C VAL A 112 0.23 -1.08 10.87
N ILE A 113 1.40 -1.15 10.23
CA ILE A 113 2.69 -1.05 10.91
C ILE A 113 3.15 0.39 10.82
N SER A 114 3.34 1.06 11.95
CA SER A 114 3.86 2.43 11.98
C SER A 114 5.23 2.46 12.60
N LYS A 115 6.20 3.03 11.86
CA LYS A 115 7.56 3.29 12.34
C LYS A 115 7.71 4.78 12.58
N LYS A 116 8.00 5.17 13.81
CA LYS A 116 8.14 6.56 14.23
C LYS A 116 9.59 6.84 14.60
N VAL A 117 10.10 7.99 14.20
CA VAL A 117 11.44 8.46 14.56
C VAL A 117 11.29 9.72 15.40
N TYR A 118 11.66 9.61 16.68
CA TYR A 118 11.71 10.73 17.61
C TYR A 118 13.16 11.18 17.75
N GLY A 119 13.42 12.44 17.43
CA GLY A 119 14.72 13.10 17.65
C GLY A 119 14.59 14.25 18.61
N TYR A 120 15.71 14.72 19.17
CA TYR A 120 15.77 15.97 19.92
C TYR A 120 17.11 16.66 19.71
N GLU A 121 17.13 17.98 19.75
CA GLU A 121 18.36 18.79 19.70
C GLU A 121 18.61 19.55 21.01
N THR A 122 17.54 19.82 21.77
CA THR A 122 17.56 20.56 23.03
C THR A 122 17.21 19.69 24.23
N GLU A 123 17.61 20.12 25.44
CA GLU A 123 17.25 19.39 26.67
C GLU A 123 15.75 19.42 26.97
N SER A 124 15.02 20.43 26.51
CA SER A 124 13.55 20.47 26.60
C SER A 124 12.89 19.42 25.71
N GLU A 125 13.33 19.31 24.45
CA GLU A 125 12.83 18.28 23.51
C GLU A 125 13.18 16.89 24.02
N LYS A 126 14.39 16.70 24.56
CA LYS A 126 14.81 15.45 25.18
C LYS A 126 13.92 15.04 26.34
N ALA A 127 13.56 15.97 27.23
CA ALA A 127 12.67 15.71 28.34
C ALA A 127 11.27 15.28 27.84
N TYR A 128 10.76 15.95 26.82
CA TYR A 128 9.50 15.61 26.16
C TYR A 128 9.55 14.21 25.51
N VAL A 129 10.57 13.93 24.69
CA VAL A 129 10.77 12.61 24.06
C VAL A 129 10.82 11.52 25.13
N GLN A 130 11.55 11.72 26.24
CA GLN A 130 11.58 10.75 27.33
C GLN A 130 10.22 10.54 28.00
N GLU A 131 9.38 11.57 28.11
CA GLU A 131 8.03 11.44 28.63
C GLU A 131 7.15 10.60 27.69
N VAL A 132 7.19 10.89 26.38
CA VAL A 132 6.48 10.14 25.34
C VAL A 132 6.91 8.67 25.34
N LEU A 133 8.22 8.40 25.37
CA LEU A 133 8.73 7.02 25.38
C LEU A 133 8.24 6.24 26.60
N LYS A 134 8.22 6.84 27.80
CA LYS A 134 7.69 6.18 29.01
C LYS A 134 6.21 5.84 28.89
N MET A 135 5.40 6.71 28.28
CA MET A 135 3.98 6.40 28.04
C MET A 135 3.80 5.24 27.06
N LEU A 136 4.70 5.11 26.08
CA LEU A 136 4.68 4.05 25.08
C LEU A 136 5.21 2.72 25.60
N GLU A 137 6.22 2.73 26.49
CA GLU A 137 6.73 1.52 27.17
C GLU A 137 5.66 0.77 27.98
N ALA A 138 4.58 1.46 28.39
CA ALA A 138 3.48 0.87 29.12
C ALA A 138 2.51 0.03 28.25
N GLN A 139 2.76 -0.08 26.94
CA GLN A 139 1.89 -0.77 25.98
C GLN A 139 2.55 -2.05 25.44
N ASP A 140 1.80 -3.16 25.40
CA ASP A 140 2.32 -4.51 25.16
C ASP A 140 2.80 -4.79 23.72
N ASP A 141 2.50 -3.92 22.75
CA ASP A 141 2.78 -4.11 21.31
C ASP A 141 3.68 -3.02 20.71
N ILE A 142 4.47 -2.34 21.55
CA ILE A 142 5.39 -1.29 21.12
C ILE A 142 6.84 -1.74 21.27
N LYS A 143 7.63 -1.58 20.21
CA LYS A 143 9.07 -1.78 20.24
C LYS A 143 9.79 -0.44 20.14
N ILE A 144 10.50 -0.08 21.20
CA ILE A 144 11.34 1.11 21.25
C ILE A 144 12.80 0.69 21.11
N THR A 145 13.52 1.31 20.19
CA THR A 145 14.94 1.06 19.94
C THR A 145 15.67 2.39 19.90
N LYS A 146 16.66 2.59 20.77
CA LYS A 146 17.56 3.75 20.65
C LYS A 146 18.43 3.60 19.40
N SER A 147 18.61 4.66 18.63
CA SER A 147 19.47 4.63 17.44
C SER A 147 20.92 4.37 17.83
N GLU A 148 21.59 3.49 17.08
CA GLU A 148 23.03 3.21 17.25
C GLU A 148 23.90 4.27 16.56
N GLN A 149 23.33 5.05 15.65
CA GLN A 149 24.06 6.05 14.86
C GLN A 149 23.95 7.45 15.45
N LYS A 150 22.88 7.71 16.21
CA LYS A 150 22.56 9.01 16.79
C LYS A 150 22.07 8.85 18.22
N ASP A 151 22.80 9.46 19.15
CA ASP A 151 22.51 9.32 20.58
C ASP A 151 21.24 10.02 21.05
N ASP A 152 20.67 10.87 20.20
CA ASP A 152 19.52 11.72 20.40
C ASP A 152 18.27 11.25 19.63
N GLU A 153 18.29 10.03 19.10
CA GLU A 153 17.23 9.49 18.26
C GLU A 153 16.69 8.15 18.78
N TYR A 154 15.37 7.99 18.75
CA TYR A 154 14.66 6.76 19.11
C TYR A 154 13.72 6.34 17.99
N HIS A 155 13.71 5.04 17.69
CA HIS A 155 12.81 4.41 16.74
C HIS A 155 11.73 3.66 17.50
N VAL A 156 10.48 3.92 17.16
CA VAL A 156 9.33 3.29 17.78
C VAL A 156 8.51 2.58 16.71
N ASP A 157 8.45 1.26 16.79
CA ASP A 157 7.58 0.44 15.95
C ASP A 157 6.29 0.13 16.70
N THR A 158 5.16 0.41 16.07
CA THR A 158 3.82 0.12 16.59
C THR A 158 3.02 -0.66 15.56
N LYS A 159 2.03 -1.41 16.04
CA LYS A 159 1.17 -2.25 15.21
C LYS A 159 -0.26 -2.10 15.67
N GLU A 160 -1.10 -1.55 14.80
CA GLU A 160 -2.49 -1.24 15.14
C GLU A 160 -3.43 -1.85 14.11
N GLN A 161 -4.56 -2.38 14.57
CA GLN A 161 -5.67 -2.70 13.66
C GLN A 161 -6.43 -1.42 13.36
N LYS A 162 -6.56 -1.11 12.06
CA LYS A 162 -7.35 0.03 11.59
C LYS A 162 -8.39 -0.45 10.60
N ASP A 163 -9.65 -0.19 10.92
CA ASP A 163 -10.78 -0.64 10.12
C ASP A 163 -11.21 0.44 9.12
N TYR A 164 -10.29 0.91 8.29
CA TYR A 164 -10.61 1.87 7.24
C TYR A 164 -11.23 1.21 6.01
N VAL A 165 -12.27 1.84 5.47
CA VAL A 165 -12.68 1.63 4.07
C VAL A 165 -11.95 2.66 3.23
N ILE A 166 -11.20 2.19 2.23
CA ILE A 166 -10.35 3.02 1.38
C ILE A 166 -10.95 3.05 -0.03
N SER A 167 -11.10 4.24 -0.61
CA SER A 167 -11.49 4.39 -2.02
C SER A 167 -10.41 5.16 -2.77
N LEU A 168 -10.06 4.68 -3.98
CA LEU A 168 -9.09 5.32 -4.87
C LEU A 168 -9.80 5.82 -6.12
N GLU A 169 -9.63 7.10 -6.45
CA GLU A 169 -10.23 7.74 -7.61
C GLU A 169 -9.17 8.55 -8.36
N LEU A 170 -9.35 8.75 -9.67
CA LEU A 170 -8.49 9.63 -10.47
C LEU A 170 -9.30 10.82 -10.97
N GLU A 171 -8.93 12.01 -10.51
CA GLU A 171 -9.56 13.28 -10.90
C GLU A 171 -8.50 14.17 -11.55
N SER A 172 -8.68 14.52 -12.82
CA SER A 172 -7.72 15.39 -13.54
C SER A 172 -6.24 14.94 -13.44
N LYS A 173 -6.00 13.61 -13.41
CA LYS A 173 -4.69 12.94 -13.21
C LYS A 173 -4.13 12.99 -11.78
N ASN A 174 -4.85 13.57 -10.84
CA ASN A 174 -4.54 13.47 -9.42
C ASN A 174 -5.20 12.22 -8.83
N LEU A 175 -4.49 11.55 -7.92
CA LEU A 175 -5.04 10.46 -7.13
C LEU A 175 -5.80 11.04 -5.95
N VAL A 176 -7.08 10.71 -5.84
CA VAL A 176 -7.91 11.02 -4.67
C VAL A 176 -8.02 9.75 -3.84
N LEU A 177 -7.48 9.79 -2.63
CA LEU A 177 -7.57 8.72 -1.65
C LEU A 177 -8.56 9.15 -0.57
N LYS A 178 -9.60 8.34 -0.34
CA LYS A 178 -10.59 8.54 0.74
C LYS A 178 -10.44 7.43 1.77
N LYS A 179 -10.22 7.78 3.03
CA LYS A 179 -10.20 6.87 4.20
C LYS A 179 -11.43 7.15 5.05
N VAL A 180 -12.32 6.18 5.17
CA VAL A 180 -13.52 6.27 6.00
C VAL A 180 -13.35 5.41 7.25
N ASP A 181 -13.57 6.03 8.41
CA ASP A 181 -13.72 5.39 9.71
C ASP A 181 -15.14 5.65 10.22
N ASP A 182 -16.03 4.69 9.98
CA ASP A 182 -17.44 4.81 10.38
C ASP A 182 -17.60 4.80 11.90
N LYS A 183 -16.68 4.16 12.63
CA LYS A 183 -16.74 4.05 14.09
C LYS A 183 -16.47 5.40 14.74
N GLU A 184 -15.45 6.10 14.25
CA GLU A 184 -15.10 7.43 14.72
C GLU A 184 -15.87 8.55 14.00
N ASN A 185 -16.71 8.21 13.01
CA ASN A 185 -17.45 9.11 12.14
C ASN A 185 -16.54 10.12 11.40
N ILE A 186 -15.44 9.64 10.83
CA ILE A 186 -14.45 10.47 10.15
C ILE A 186 -14.26 10.01 8.70
N LEU A 187 -14.23 10.97 7.79
CA LEU A 187 -13.70 10.82 6.43
C LEU A 187 -12.47 11.73 6.27
N ILE A 188 -11.38 11.13 5.82
CA ILE A 188 -10.17 11.85 5.38
C ILE A 188 -10.07 11.68 3.87
N GLN A 189 -9.98 12.80 3.14
CA GLN A 189 -9.69 12.81 1.72
C GLN A 189 -8.36 13.49 1.46
N GLU A 190 -7.44 12.76 0.86
CA GLU A 190 -6.12 13.22 0.47
C GLU A 190 -6.05 13.25 -1.06
N THR A 191 -5.66 14.37 -1.62
CA THR A 191 -5.44 14.51 -3.07
C THR A 191 -3.96 14.58 -3.34
N TYR A 192 -3.49 13.75 -4.26
CA TYR A 192 -2.08 13.62 -4.60
C TYR A 192 -1.82 13.85 -6.08
N LYS A 193 -0.64 14.40 -6.36
CA LYS A 193 -0.06 14.49 -7.69
C LYS A 193 0.98 13.41 -7.90
N LYS A 194 1.08 12.89 -9.12
CA LYS A 194 2.13 11.94 -9.49
C LYS A 194 3.50 12.60 -9.30
N ASN A 195 4.40 11.93 -8.58
CA ASN A 195 5.80 12.33 -8.44
C ASN A 195 6.64 11.79 -9.61
#